data_AF-A0A7S9CP09-F1
#
_entry.id   AF-A0A7S9CP09-F1
#
_cell.length_a   1.000
_cell.length_b   1.000
_cell.length_c   1.000
_cell.angle_alpha   90.00
_cell.angle_beta   90.00
_cell.angle_gamma   90.00
#
_symmetry.space_group_name_H-M   'P 1'
#
loop_
_entity.id
_entity.type
_entity.pdbx_description
1 polymer ?
#
loop_
_entity_poly.entity_id
_entity_poly.type
_entity_poly.pdbx_seq_one_letter_code
_entity_poly.pdbx_strand_id
1 'polypeptide(L)' 'MISKRKPAYFRNALDLSDKVQVKVLRRRLKLSNEQLTSVVRKSGNSISAIAKECTKA' A
#
# COMPACT_ATOMS: atom_id res chain seq x y z
N MET A 1 7.83 -16.12 27.51
CA MET A 1 8.45 -14.86 27.04
C MET A 1 7.55 -14.26 25.97
N ILE A 2 7.08 -13.03 26.19
CA ILE A 2 6.17 -12.32 25.28
C ILE A 2 6.87 -12.10 23.94
N SER A 3 6.42 -12.80 22.91
CA SER A 3 6.77 -12.52 21.52
C SER A 3 6.29 -11.12 21.21
N LYS A 4 7.18 -10.14 21.37
CA LYS A 4 7.01 -8.76 20.95
C LYS A 4 6.78 -8.83 19.44
N ARG A 5 5.52 -8.96 19.02
CA ARG A 5 5.11 -8.91 17.62
C ARG A 5 5.51 -7.52 17.15
N LYS A 6 6.70 -7.42 16.55
CA LYS A 6 7.19 -6.19 15.93
C LYS A 6 6.03 -5.69 15.07
N PRO A 7 5.53 -4.46 15.27
CA PRO A 7 4.54 -3.92 14.36
C PRO A 7 5.24 -3.96 13.01
N ALA A 8 4.74 -4.79 12.11
CA ALA A 8 5.32 -5.00 10.81
C ALA A 8 4.94 -3.79 9.96
N TYR A 9 5.50 -2.63 10.35
CA TYR A 9 5.39 -1.36 9.67
C TYR A 9 5.88 -1.61 8.26
N PHE A 10 4.94 -1.69 7.33
CA PHE A 10 5.19 -1.95 5.92
C PHE A 10 5.90 -3.30 5.68
N ARG A 11 5.22 -4.41 5.97
CA ARG A 11 5.45 -5.59 5.11
C ARG A 11 5.14 -5.15 3.68
N ASN A 12 5.81 -5.74 2.69
CA ASN A 12 5.70 -5.41 1.26
C ASN A 12 4.27 -5.31 0.68
N ALA A 13 3.22 -5.61 1.46
CA ALA A 13 1.82 -5.45 1.15
C ALA A 13 1.16 -4.30 1.95
N LEU A 14 0.39 -3.49 1.23
CA LEU A 14 -0.56 -2.50 1.70
C LEU A 14 -1.73 -3.20 2.38
N ASP A 15 -2.04 -2.83 3.61
CA ASP A 15 -3.32 -3.19 4.21
C ASP A 15 -4.38 -2.15 3.81
N LEU A 16 -5.39 -2.58 3.06
CA LEU A 16 -6.52 -1.74 2.68
C LEU A 16 -7.44 -1.40 3.87
N SER A 17 -7.39 -2.20 4.94
CA SER A 17 -8.12 -1.96 6.17
C SER A 17 -7.43 -0.88 7.03
N ASP A 18 -6.13 -0.68 6.83
CA ASP A 18 -5.35 0.36 7.51
C ASP A 18 -5.48 1.70 6.78
N LYS A 19 -6.39 2.53 7.30
CA LYS A 19 -6.63 3.88 6.79
C LYS A 19 -5.38 4.77 6.82
N VAL A 20 -4.44 4.53 7.73
CA VAL A 20 -3.19 5.31 7.82
C VAL A 20 -2.27 4.94 6.66
N GLN A 21 -2.08 3.65 6.39
CA GLN A 21 -1.28 3.19 5.24
C GLN A 21 -1.87 3.68 3.92
N VAL A 22 -3.18 3.55 3.74
CA VAL A 22 -3.88 4.04 2.53
C VAL A 22 -3.71 5.55 2.36
N LYS A 23 -3.84 6.33 3.44
CA LYS A 23 -3.66 7.80 3.40
C LYS A 23 -2.23 8.20 3.09
N VAL A 24 -1.23 7.53 3.68
CA VAL A 24 0.19 7.77 3.41
C VAL A 24 0.53 7.41 1.97
N LEU A 25 0.08 6.25 1.49
CA LEU A 25 0.35 5.80 0.12
C LEU A 25 -0.30 6.72 -0.91
N ARG A 26 -1.55 7.13 -0.70
CA ARG A 26 -2.21 8.15 -1.54
C ARG A 26 -1.44 9.45 -1.59
N ARG A 27 -0.96 9.97 -0.45
CA ARG A 27 -0.14 11.19 -0.43
C ARG A 27 1.18 11.02 -1.16
N ARG A 28 1.85 9.88 -0.98
CA ARG A 28 3.16 9.61 -1.61
C ARG A 28 3.05 9.44 -3.12
N LEU A 29 2.05 8.70 -3.59
CA LEU A 29 1.86 8.38 -5.01
C LEU A 29 0.95 9.38 -5.73
N LYS A 30 0.40 10.38 -5.01
CA LYS A 30 -0.57 11.36 -5.53
C LYS A 30 -1.77 10.71 -6.23
N LEU A 31 -2.22 9.55 -5.73
CA LEU A 31 -3.31 8.79 -6.31
C LEU A 31 -4.68 9.13 -5.72
N SER A 32 -5.69 9.06 -6.58
CA SER A 32 -7.10 9.01 -6.18
C SER A 32 -7.46 7.61 -5.64
N ASN A 33 -8.52 7.52 -4.84
CA ASN A 33 -9.00 6.23 -4.30
C ASN A 33 -9.28 5.21 -5.42
N GLU A 34 -9.84 5.67 -6.53
CA GLU A 34 -10.17 4.85 -7.69
C GLU A 34 -8.92 4.29 -8.37
N GLN A 35 -7.91 5.12 -8.58
CA GLN A 35 -6.61 4.68 -9.12
C GLN A 35 -5.92 3.71 -8.17
N LEU A 36 -5.92 4.00 -6.86
CA LEU A 36 -5.37 3.08 -5.87
C LEU A 36 -6.09 1.71 -5.92
N THR A 37 -7.41 1.71 -6.01
CA THR A 37 -8.21 0.48 -6.07
C THR A 37 -7.96 -0.29 -7.36
N SER A 38 -7.85 0.41 -8.48
CA SER A 38 -7.54 -0.17 -9.79
C SER A 38 -6.14 -0.80 -9.80
N VAL A 39 -5.14 -0.08 -9.29
CA VAL A 39 -3.75 -0.59 -9.18
C VAL A 39 -3.68 -1.77 -8.21
N VAL A 40 -4.39 -1.72 -7.07
CA VAL A 40 -4.44 -2.86 -6.14
C VAL A 40 -5.15 -4.07 -6.76
N ARG A 41 -6.20 -3.87 -7.57
CA ARG A 41 -6.82 -4.96 -8.34
C ARG A 41 -5.88 -5.57 -9.39
N LYS A 42 -5.06 -4.74 -10.05
CA LYS A 42 -4.17 -5.17 -11.15
C LYS A 42 -2.85 -5.76 -10.66
N SER A 43 -2.27 -5.19 -9.62
CA SER A 43 -0.94 -5.52 -9.11
C SER A 43 -0.97 -6.28 -7.77
N GLY A 44 -2.15 -6.45 -7.19
CA GLY A 44 -2.32 -6.96 -5.83
C GLY A 44 -2.02 -5.89 -4.78
N ASN A 45 -2.11 -6.29 -3.51
CA ASN A 45 -1.83 -5.40 -2.39
C ASN A 45 -0.33 -5.09 -2.21
N SER A 46 0.58 -5.49 -3.09
CA SER A 46 2.02 -5.24 -2.94
C SER A 46 2.38 -3.76 -3.18
N ILE A 47 2.94 -3.07 -2.18
CA ILE A 47 3.32 -1.64 -2.26
C ILE A 47 4.38 -1.41 -3.34
N SER A 48 5.34 -2.31 -3.47
CA SER A 48 6.36 -2.23 -4.52
C SER A 48 5.76 -2.38 -5.92
N ALA A 49 4.73 -3.21 -6.07
CA ALA A 49 4.01 -3.38 -7.32
C ALA A 49 3.17 -2.13 -7.65
N ILE A 50 2.47 -1.58 -6.65
CA ILE A 50 1.71 -0.33 -6.78
C ILE A 50 2.64 0.83 -7.17
N ALA A 51 3.78 0.99 -6.47
CA ALA A 51 4.76 2.02 -6.77
C ALA A 51 5.35 1.87 -8.19
N LYS A 52 5.65 0.64 -8.62
CA LYS A 52 6.13 0.34 -9.97
C LYS A 52 5.10 0.68 -11.05
N GLU A 53 3.82 0.38 -10.81
CA GLU A 53 2.72 0.75 -11.70
C GLU A 53 2.65 2.27 -11.83
N CYS A 54 2.74 3.01 -10.72
CA CYS A 54 2.73 4.47 -10.75
C CYS A 54 3.92 5.10 -11.47
N THR A 55 5.12 4.50 -11.41
CA THR A 55 6.27 4.98 -12.21
C THR A 55 6.18 4.65 -13.69
N LYS A 56 5.28 3.75 -14.10
CA LYS A 56 5.05 3.44 -15.53
C LYS A 56 4.00 4.35 -16.19
N ALA A 57 3.31 5.19 -15.40
CA ALA A 57 2.29 6.12 -15.87
C ALA A 57 2.87 7.49 -16.24
#